data_AF-A0A946B3C7-F1
#
_entry.id   AF-A0A946B3C7-F1
#
_cell.length_a   1.000
_cell.length_b   1.000
_cell.length_c   1.000
_cell.angle_alpha   90.00
_cell.angle_beta   90.00
_cell.angle_gamma   90.00
#
_symmetry.space_group_name_H-M   'P 1'
#
loop_
_entity.id
_entity.type
_entity.pdbx_description
1 polymer ?
#
loop_
_entity_poly.entity_id
_entity_poly.type
_entity_poly.pdbx_seq_one_letter_code
_entity_poly.pdbx_strand_id
1 'polypeptide(L)'
;AIAAGVIMPEMAAIETVSGMGAADLINKLASVSARLVMAVLAIMTLIASVDFIYQRWEHMKKLRMSRQDMKEEYKQTEGDPLIKQRLRQIRMDRARKRMMAEVPKADVVITNPTHFAVALKYDTMVMNAPMVLAKGVDKAAFRIREVAEEHGIPIIENPPLARGLYANVGLEEEIDEEHYRAVAEVINYVWKLRGRKG
;
A
#
# COMPACT_ATOMS: atom_id res chain seq x y z
N ALA A 1 -25.68 -45.02 37.34
CA ALA A 1 -24.91 -44.48 38.49
C ALA A 1 -25.66 -43.37 39.21
N ILE A 2 -26.04 -42.26 38.54
CA ILE A 2 -26.69 -41.09 39.18
C ILE A 2 -28.07 -41.43 39.77
N ALA A 3 -28.93 -42.08 38.99
CA ALA A 3 -30.23 -42.55 39.49
C ALA A 3 -30.08 -43.48 40.70
N ALA A 4 -29.09 -44.38 40.69
CA ALA A 4 -28.81 -45.27 41.81
C ALA A 4 -28.34 -44.50 43.07
N GLY A 5 -27.50 -43.47 42.93
CA GLY A 5 -27.02 -42.65 44.05
C GLY A 5 -28.10 -41.77 44.69
N VAL A 6 -29.10 -41.34 43.92
CA VAL A 6 -30.24 -40.57 44.44
C VAL A 6 -31.35 -41.49 44.99
N ILE A 7 -31.52 -42.69 44.42
CA ILE A 7 -32.59 -43.63 44.80
C ILE A 7 -32.20 -44.52 45.99
N MET A 8 -30.93 -44.93 46.14
CA MET A 8 -30.46 -45.76 47.27
C MET A 8 -30.84 -45.24 48.67
N PRO A 9 -30.65 -43.95 49.02
CA PRO A 9 -31.04 -43.46 50.33
C PRO A 9 -32.56 -43.40 50.51
N GLU A 10 -33.33 -43.23 49.43
CA GLU A 10 -34.79 -43.24 49.47
C GLU A 10 -35.36 -44.67 49.55
N MET A 11 -34.60 -45.68 49.14
CA MET A 11 -34.97 -47.09 49.33
C MET A 11 -34.96 -47.51 50.80
N ALA A 12 -34.08 -46.95 51.62
CA ALA A 12 -34.11 -47.14 53.08
C ALA A 12 -35.34 -46.49 53.74
N ALA A 13 -35.97 -45.52 53.06
CA ALA A 13 -37.21 -44.88 53.51
C ALA A 13 -38.48 -45.60 53.02
N ILE A 14 -38.38 -46.75 52.34
CA ILE A 14 -39.53 -47.53 51.88
C ILE A 14 -40.27 -48.19 53.06
N GLU A 15 -39.57 -48.50 54.15
CA GLU A 15 -40.18 -49.10 55.35
C GLU A 15 -41.20 -48.17 56.04
N THR A 16 -41.07 -46.85 55.87
CA THR A 16 -42.00 -45.85 56.42
C THR A 16 -43.21 -45.56 55.51
N VAL A 17 -43.24 -46.10 54.29
CA VAL A 17 -44.31 -45.88 53.31
C VAL A 17 -45.57 -46.67 53.65
N SER A 18 -45.43 -47.80 54.35
CA SER A 18 -46.52 -48.75 54.68
C SER A 18 -47.60 -48.20 55.63
N GLY A 19 -47.46 -46.97 56.15
CA GLY A 19 -48.42 -46.32 57.06
C GLY A 19 -48.81 -44.88 56.70
N MET A 20 -48.45 -44.39 55.50
CA MET A 20 -48.69 -43.00 55.09
C MET A 20 -50.06 -42.81 54.43
N GLY A 21 -50.68 -41.64 54.64
CA GLY A 21 -51.88 -41.24 53.91
C GLY A 21 -51.58 -40.96 52.43
N ALA A 22 -52.60 -41.04 51.58
CA ALA A 22 -52.46 -40.86 50.11
C ALA A 22 -51.82 -39.52 49.73
N ALA A 23 -52.09 -38.44 50.47
CA ALA A 23 -51.51 -37.11 50.23
C ALA A 23 -49.99 -37.08 50.49
N ASP A 24 -49.52 -37.74 51.54
CA ASP A 24 -48.10 -37.78 51.92
C ASP A 24 -47.28 -38.60 50.93
N LEU A 25 -47.86 -39.69 50.42
CA LEU A 25 -47.29 -40.51 49.35
C LEU A 25 -47.05 -39.70 48.07
N ILE A 26 -48.03 -38.90 47.65
CA ILE A 26 -47.91 -38.03 46.47
C ILE A 26 -46.82 -36.97 46.67
N ASN A 27 -46.79 -36.31 47.84
CA ASN A 27 -45.76 -35.32 48.16
C ASN A 27 -44.35 -35.93 48.19
N LYS A 28 -44.21 -37.14 48.74
CA LYS A 28 -42.94 -37.87 48.76
C LYS A 28 -42.48 -38.19 47.34
N LEU A 29 -43.35 -38.76 46.50
CA LEU A 29 -43.04 -39.05 45.09
C LEU A 29 -42.65 -37.81 44.30
N ALA A 30 -43.36 -36.69 44.50
CA ALA A 30 -43.03 -35.41 43.87
C ALA A 30 -41.64 -34.90 44.30
N SER A 31 -41.32 -35.00 45.58
CA SER A 31 -40.03 -34.56 46.11
C SER A 31 -38.84 -35.38 45.59
N VAL A 32 -39.01 -36.70 45.47
CA VAL A 32 -37.98 -37.60 44.93
C VAL A 32 -37.79 -37.35 43.45
N SER A 33 -38.88 -37.19 42.70
CA SER A 33 -38.84 -36.86 41.27
C SER A 33 -38.16 -35.52 41.02
N ALA A 34 -38.49 -34.49 41.81
CA ALA A 34 -37.87 -33.17 41.72
C ALA A 34 -36.37 -33.22 42.01
N ARG A 35 -35.92 -33.98 43.03
CA ARG A 35 -34.49 -34.16 43.32
C ARG A 35 -33.75 -34.87 42.21
N LEU A 36 -34.36 -35.88 41.59
CA LEU A 36 -33.78 -36.57 40.43
C LEU A 36 -33.61 -35.61 39.25
N VAL A 37 -34.63 -34.82 38.93
CA VAL A 37 -34.57 -33.82 37.85
C VAL A 37 -33.49 -32.78 38.15
N MET A 38 -33.44 -32.25 39.37
CA MET A 38 -32.41 -31.28 39.78
C MET A 38 -31.00 -31.86 39.69
N ALA A 39 -30.79 -33.12 40.11
CA ALA A 39 -29.50 -33.78 40.02
C ALA A 39 -29.05 -33.97 38.56
N VAL A 40 -29.96 -34.39 37.68
CA VAL A 40 -29.69 -34.54 36.25
C VAL A 40 -29.37 -33.18 35.61
N LEU A 41 -30.16 -32.15 35.90
CA LEU A 41 -29.95 -30.79 35.40
C LEU A 41 -28.62 -30.21 35.85
N ALA A 42 -28.24 -30.39 37.12
CA ALA A 42 -26.98 -29.90 37.65
C ALA A 42 -25.78 -30.53 36.94
N ILE A 43 -25.81 -31.84 36.70
CA ILE A 43 -24.75 -32.56 36.00
C ILE A 43 -24.70 -32.17 34.52
N MET A 44 -25.85 -32.09 33.85
CA MET A 44 -25.93 -31.63 32.46
C MET A 44 -25.38 -30.20 32.31
N THR A 45 -25.72 -29.30 33.24
CA THR A 45 -25.21 -27.92 33.26
C THR A 45 -23.70 -27.89 33.45
N LEU A 46 -23.17 -28.75 34.31
CA LEU A 46 -21.72 -28.86 34.53
C LEU A 46 -21.00 -29.33 33.27
N ILE A 47 -21.50 -30.39 32.61
CA ILE A 47 -20.93 -30.90 31.35
C ILE A 47 -20.99 -29.84 30.26
N ALA A 48 -22.16 -29.20 30.07
CA ALA A 48 -22.35 -28.17 29.06
C ALA A 48 -21.43 -26.95 29.29
N SER A 49 -21.21 -26.57 30.55
CA SER A 49 -20.30 -25.47 30.91
C SER A 49 -18.86 -25.78 30.55
N VAL A 50 -18.40 -27.01 30.82
CA VAL A 50 -17.04 -27.46 30.45
C VAL A 50 -16.86 -27.49 28.94
N ASP A 51 -17.83 -28.04 28.21
CA ASP A 51 -17.80 -28.11 26.74
C ASP A 51 -17.76 -26.71 26.12
N PHE A 52 -18.59 -25.78 26.61
CA PHE A 52 -18.59 -24.39 26.15
C PHE A 52 -17.24 -23.69 26.37
N ILE A 53 -16.62 -23.86 27.53
CA ILE A 53 -15.29 -23.28 27.83
C ILE A 53 -14.24 -23.84 26.86
N TYR A 54 -14.25 -25.15 26.61
CA TYR A 54 -13.32 -25.80 25.70
C TYR A 54 -13.49 -25.27 24.26
N GLN A 55 -14.72 -25.26 23.74
CA GLN A 55 -15.01 -24.75 22.40
C GLN A 55 -14.61 -23.28 22.24
N ARG A 56 -14.89 -22.44 23.25
CA ARG A 56 -14.52 -21.02 23.22
C ARG A 56 -12.99 -20.85 23.16
N TRP A 57 -12.24 -21.64 23.93
CA TRP A 57 -10.78 -21.61 23.93
C TRP A 57 -10.21 -22.10 22.60
N GLU A 58 -10.72 -23.20 22.06
CA GLU A 58 -10.28 -23.76 20.79
C GLU A 58 -10.56 -22.78 19.63
N HIS A 59 -11.73 -22.14 19.61
CA HIS A 59 -12.06 -21.14 18.62
C HIS A 59 -11.10 -19.94 18.68
N MET A 60 -10.81 -19.42 19.88
CA MET A 60 -9.80 -18.37 20.05
C MET A 60 -8.42 -18.81 19.58
N LYS A 61 -8.06 -20.08 19.78
CA LYS A 61 -6.78 -20.62 19.33
C LYS A 61 -6.71 -20.72 17.80
N LYS A 62 -7.80 -21.14 17.15
CA LYS A 62 -7.92 -21.22 15.69
C LYS A 62 -7.90 -19.85 15.01
N LEU A 63 -8.43 -18.82 15.66
CA LEU A 63 -8.40 -17.44 15.16
C LEU A 63 -7.04 -16.74 15.30
N ARG A 64 -6.06 -17.36 15.98
CA ARG A 64 -4.71 -16.80 16.06
C ARG A 64 -3.95 -17.15 14.80
N MET A 65 -3.63 -16.12 14.01
CA MET A 65 -2.70 -16.26 12.90
C MET A 65 -1.31 -16.64 13.41
N SER A 66 -0.68 -17.60 12.74
CA SER A 66 0.72 -17.93 12.99
C SER A 66 1.64 -16.83 12.45
N ARG A 67 2.87 -16.76 12.93
CA ARG A 67 3.90 -15.87 12.36
C ARG A 67 4.21 -16.21 10.89
N GLN A 68 3.98 -17.47 10.48
CA GLN A 68 4.11 -17.88 9.09
C GLN A 68 2.93 -17.36 8.26
N ASP A 69 1.71 -17.47 8.77
CA ASP A 69 0.49 -17.03 8.08
C ASP A 69 0.53 -15.52 7.82
N MET A 70 0.92 -14.71 8.81
CA MET A 70 1.11 -13.27 8.61
C MET A 70 2.16 -12.95 7.55
N LYS A 71 3.23 -13.75 7.47
CA LYS A 71 4.30 -13.53 6.48
C LYS A 71 3.85 -13.93 5.07
N GLU A 72 3.03 -14.96 4.95
CA GLU A 72 2.43 -15.38 3.68
C GLU A 72 1.36 -14.41 3.21
N GLU A 73 0.49 -13.93 4.11
CA GLU A 73 -0.51 -12.91 3.82
C GLU A 73 0.14 -11.58 3.39
N TYR A 74 1.25 -11.19 4.03
CA TYR A 74 2.04 -10.02 3.62
C TYR A 74 2.62 -10.18 2.20
N LYS A 75 3.14 -11.37 1.86
CA LYS A 75 3.63 -11.68 0.51
C LYS A 75 2.51 -11.69 -0.54
N GLN A 76 1.33 -12.20 -0.20
CA GLN A 76 0.18 -12.26 -1.10
C GLN A 76 -0.45 -10.89 -1.35
N THR A 77 -0.49 -10.03 -0.33
CA THR A 77 -1.14 -8.71 -0.39
C THR A 77 -0.26 -7.65 -1.07
N GLU A 78 1.05 -7.61 -0.77
CA GLU A 78 1.96 -6.62 -1.35
C GLU A 78 2.70 -7.09 -2.61
N GLY A 79 2.68 -8.41 -2.90
CA GLY A 79 3.50 -9.03 -3.93
C GLY A 79 4.99 -9.09 -3.53
N ASP A 80 5.82 -9.67 -4.40
CA ASP A 80 7.27 -9.73 -4.15
C ASP A 80 7.88 -8.31 -4.21
N PRO A 81 8.51 -7.82 -3.12
CA PRO A 81 9.20 -6.53 -3.11
C PRO A 81 10.22 -6.37 -4.24
N LEU A 82 10.89 -7.46 -4.62
CA LEU A 82 11.85 -7.48 -5.72
C LEU A 82 11.16 -7.21 -7.06
N ILE A 83 9.98 -7.79 -7.29
CA ILE A 83 9.18 -7.53 -8.50
C ILE A 83 8.70 -6.09 -8.52
N LYS A 84 8.23 -5.55 -7.39
CA LYS A 84 7.80 -4.15 -7.26
C LYS A 84 8.94 -3.17 -7.56
N GLN A 85 10.13 -3.42 -7.00
CA GLN A 85 11.33 -2.63 -7.27
C GLN A 85 11.75 -2.72 -8.74
N ARG A 86 11.78 -3.93 -9.31
CA ARG A 86 12.12 -4.15 -10.72
C ARG A 86 11.14 -3.44 -11.65
N LEU A 87 9.84 -3.48 -11.36
CA LEU A 87 8.83 -2.78 -12.14
C LEU A 87 9.00 -1.26 -12.06
N ARG A 88 9.31 -0.72 -10.88
CA ARG A 88 9.63 0.71 -10.71
C ARG A 88 10.85 1.11 -11.54
N GLN A 89 11.92 0.32 -11.51
CA GLN A 89 13.13 0.58 -12.30
C GLN A 89 12.81 0.60 -13.80
N ILE A 90 12.10 -0.42 -14.32
CA ILE A 90 11.69 -0.48 -15.72
C ILE A 90 10.85 0.75 -16.12
N ARG A 91 9.93 1.20 -15.26
CA ARG A 91 9.12 2.41 -15.51
C ARG A 91 9.99 3.66 -15.60
N MET A 92 10.93 3.83 -14.67
CA MET A 92 11.86 4.97 -14.67
C MET A 92 12.78 4.94 -15.90
N ASP A 93 13.28 3.78 -16.29
CA ASP A 93 14.13 3.64 -17.48
C ASP A 93 13.37 3.93 -18.77
N ARG A 94 12.12 3.48 -18.89
CA ARG A 94 11.25 3.83 -20.03
C ARG A 94 10.95 5.33 -20.09
N ALA A 95 10.73 5.97 -18.94
CA ALA A 95 10.51 7.42 -18.88
C ALA A 95 11.78 8.17 -19.33
N ARG A 96 12.95 7.78 -18.83
CA ARG A 96 14.24 8.34 -19.26
C ARG A 96 14.49 8.17 -20.76
N LYS A 97 14.22 6.99 -21.31
CA LYS A 97 14.36 6.74 -22.76
C LYS A 97 13.46 7.65 -23.58
N ARG A 98 12.21 7.84 -23.17
CA ARG A 98 11.28 8.78 -23.83
C ARG A 98 11.78 10.22 -23.77
N MET A 99 12.17 10.69 -22.59
CA MET A 99 12.75 12.02 -22.41
C MET A 99 13.98 12.25 -23.29
N MET A 100 14.89 11.28 -23.38
CA MET A 100 16.09 11.38 -24.22
C MET A 100 15.76 11.39 -25.72
N ALA A 101 14.69 10.71 -26.14
CA ALA A 101 14.24 10.72 -27.52
C ALA A 101 13.65 12.07 -27.96
N GLU A 102 13.29 12.95 -27.02
CA GLU A 102 12.82 14.30 -27.31
C GLU A 102 13.97 15.31 -27.43
N VAL A 103 15.16 15.03 -26.86
CA VAL A 103 16.32 15.93 -26.94
C VAL A 103 16.69 16.36 -28.37
N PRO A 104 16.69 15.47 -29.38
CA PRO A 104 16.97 15.86 -30.77
C PRO A 104 16.02 16.91 -31.37
N LYS A 105 14.84 17.10 -30.79
CA LYS A 105 13.84 18.08 -31.24
C LYS A 105 14.01 19.45 -30.56
N ALA A 106 14.96 19.58 -29.64
CA ALA A 106 15.22 20.84 -28.95
C ALA A 106 15.89 21.85 -29.86
N ASP A 107 15.61 23.13 -29.64
CA ASP A 107 16.25 24.23 -30.36
C ASP A 107 17.53 24.69 -29.67
N VAL A 108 17.58 24.57 -28.34
CA VAL A 108 18.73 24.92 -27.50
C VAL A 108 18.80 24.06 -26.25
N VAL A 109 20.02 23.78 -25.78
CA VAL A 109 20.27 23.17 -24.47
C VAL A 109 21.03 24.14 -23.58
N ILE A 110 20.51 24.38 -22.38
CA ILE A 110 21.12 25.24 -21.37
C ILE A 110 21.77 24.36 -20.31
N THR A 111 23.05 24.59 -20.04
CA THR A 111 23.85 23.74 -19.16
C THR A 111 24.46 24.50 -17.98
N ASN A 112 24.57 23.80 -16.85
CA ASN A 112 25.54 24.03 -15.80
C ASN A 112 26.57 22.90 -15.91
N PRO A 113 27.83 23.17 -16.32
CA PRO A 113 28.74 22.19 -16.92
C PRO A 113 28.82 20.82 -16.24
N THR A 114 28.75 20.77 -14.92
CA THR A 114 28.92 19.53 -14.14
C THR A 114 27.63 18.99 -13.53
N HIS A 115 26.54 19.75 -13.53
CA HIS A 115 25.38 19.44 -12.69
C HIS A 115 24.03 19.40 -13.39
N PHE A 116 23.73 20.30 -14.33
CA PHE A 116 22.38 20.43 -14.88
C PHE A 116 22.40 20.62 -16.38
N ALA A 117 21.44 20.01 -17.07
CA ALA A 117 21.14 20.33 -18.47
C ALA A 117 19.63 20.38 -18.67
N VAL A 118 19.17 21.39 -19.41
CA VAL A 118 17.77 21.60 -19.76
C VAL A 118 17.67 21.86 -21.25
N ALA A 119 16.92 21.02 -21.96
CA ALA A 119 16.66 21.15 -23.39
C ALA A 119 15.31 21.83 -23.61
N LEU A 120 15.31 22.92 -24.38
CA LEU A 120 14.15 23.74 -24.65
C LEU A 120 13.79 23.69 -26.13
N LYS A 121 12.49 23.75 -26.41
CA LYS A 121 11.94 23.93 -27.74
C LYS A 121 11.07 25.16 -27.76
N TYR A 122 11.14 25.94 -28.83
CA TYR A 122 10.29 27.10 -29.00
C TYR A 122 9.91 27.31 -30.47
N ASP A 123 8.61 27.27 -30.73
CA ASP A 123 8.03 27.59 -32.03
C ASP A 123 7.30 28.93 -31.94
N THR A 124 7.85 29.97 -32.58
CA THR A 124 7.30 31.33 -32.55
C THR A 124 5.91 31.44 -33.16
N MET A 125 5.49 30.50 -33.99
CA MET A 125 4.18 30.57 -34.66
C MET A 125 3.05 29.99 -33.81
N VAL A 126 3.37 29.09 -32.87
CA VAL A 126 2.35 28.24 -32.20
C VAL A 126 2.48 28.26 -30.68
N MET A 127 3.65 28.57 -30.12
CA MET A 127 3.91 28.49 -28.68
C MET A 127 3.92 29.90 -28.06
N ASN A 128 3.28 30.03 -26.89
CA ASN A 128 3.32 31.28 -26.11
C ASN A 128 4.64 31.43 -25.37
N ALA A 129 5.22 30.31 -24.94
CA ALA A 129 6.50 30.25 -24.25
C ALA A 129 7.29 29.00 -24.65
N PRO A 130 8.64 29.02 -24.51
CA PRO A 130 9.47 27.85 -24.68
C PRO A 130 9.07 26.70 -23.75
N MET A 131 9.07 25.48 -24.27
CA MET A 131 8.72 24.26 -23.54
C MET A 131 9.96 23.43 -23.21
N VAL A 132 10.01 22.85 -22.01
CA VAL A 132 11.08 21.95 -21.57
C VAL A 132 10.83 20.55 -22.12
N LEU A 133 11.69 20.10 -23.04
CA LEU A 133 11.61 18.73 -23.60
C LEU A 133 12.35 17.70 -22.74
N ALA A 134 13.48 18.10 -22.16
CA ALA A 134 14.28 17.24 -21.32
C ALA A 134 14.99 18.06 -20.25
N LYS A 135 15.10 17.50 -19.05
CA LYS A 135 15.93 18.06 -17.98
C LYS A 135 16.61 16.95 -17.21
N GLY A 136 17.83 17.19 -16.75
CA GLY A 136 18.62 16.17 -16.07
C GLY A 136 19.64 16.76 -15.12
N VAL A 137 20.02 15.94 -14.13
CA VAL A 137 21.10 16.22 -13.19
C VAL A 137 22.22 15.18 -13.37
N ASP A 138 23.47 15.59 -13.13
CA ASP A 138 24.68 14.77 -13.18
C ASP A 138 24.71 13.87 -14.44
N LYS A 139 24.62 12.54 -14.27
CA LYS A 139 24.64 11.56 -15.39
C LYS A 139 23.61 11.84 -16.48
N ALA A 140 22.41 12.28 -16.10
CA ALA A 140 21.38 12.62 -17.08
C ALA A 140 21.74 13.92 -17.81
N ALA A 141 22.33 14.90 -17.13
CA ALA A 141 22.82 16.12 -17.75
C ALA A 141 23.93 15.84 -18.77
N PHE A 142 24.91 14.99 -18.41
CA PHE A 142 25.95 14.55 -19.34
C PHE A 142 25.37 13.86 -20.58
N ARG A 143 24.38 12.97 -20.40
CA ARG A 143 23.72 12.28 -21.52
C ARG A 143 22.94 13.24 -22.42
N ILE A 144 22.24 14.23 -21.86
CA ILE A 144 21.53 15.25 -22.65
C ILE A 144 22.52 16.05 -23.50
N ARG A 145 23.66 16.45 -22.93
CA ARG A 145 24.72 17.17 -23.65
C ARG A 145 25.29 16.34 -24.79
N GLU A 146 25.61 15.08 -24.54
CA GLU A 146 26.12 14.15 -25.56
C GLU A 146 25.14 14.01 -26.73
N VAL A 147 23.86 13.77 -26.44
CA VAL A 147 22.82 13.67 -27.48
C VAL A 147 22.65 15.00 -28.23
N ALA A 148 22.74 16.13 -27.54
CA ALA A 148 22.67 17.45 -28.15
C ALA A 148 23.85 17.71 -29.11
N GLU A 149 25.07 17.35 -28.70
CA GLU A 149 26.27 17.42 -29.54
C GLU A 149 26.15 16.53 -30.78
N GLU A 150 25.69 15.28 -30.61
CA GLU A 150 25.46 14.33 -31.71
C GLU A 150 24.48 14.85 -32.77
N HIS A 151 23.46 15.61 -32.34
CA HIS A 151 22.41 16.14 -33.22
C HIS A 151 22.63 17.60 -33.64
N GLY A 152 23.77 18.21 -33.28
CA GLY A 152 24.09 19.60 -33.62
C GLY A 152 23.14 20.63 -32.99
N ILE A 153 22.62 20.32 -31.79
CA ILE A 153 21.81 21.25 -30.99
C ILE A 153 22.76 22.18 -30.21
N PRO A 154 22.62 23.51 -30.34
CA PRO A 154 23.46 24.47 -29.65
C PRO A 154 23.37 24.32 -28.12
N ILE A 155 24.53 24.23 -27.48
CA ILE A 155 24.66 24.17 -26.02
C ILE A 155 25.15 25.52 -25.52
N ILE A 156 24.39 26.13 -24.61
CA ILE A 156 24.70 27.42 -24.01
C ILE A 156 24.94 27.22 -22.51
N GLU A 157 26.10 27.67 -22.05
CA GLU A 157 26.45 27.62 -20.64
C GLU A 157 25.82 28.80 -19.89
N ASN A 158 24.91 28.51 -18.98
CA ASN A 158 24.33 29.50 -18.08
C ASN A 158 23.93 28.81 -16.76
N PRO A 159 24.85 28.69 -15.79
CA PRO A 159 24.60 27.95 -14.56
C PRO A 159 23.42 28.48 -13.71
N PRO A 160 23.21 29.80 -13.55
CA PRO A 160 22.01 30.33 -12.88
C PRO A 160 20.71 29.90 -13.56
N LEU A 161 20.61 30.06 -14.89
CA LEU A 161 19.39 29.75 -15.64
C LEU A 161 19.10 28.24 -15.67
N ALA A 162 20.13 27.41 -15.86
CA ALA A 162 19.99 25.96 -15.83
C ALA A 162 19.47 25.44 -14.48
N ARG A 163 19.93 26.05 -13.36
CA ARG A 163 19.44 25.70 -12.02
C ARG A 163 17.99 26.13 -11.81
N GLY A 164 17.63 27.35 -12.21
CA GLY A 164 16.26 27.85 -12.11
C GLY A 164 15.27 27.00 -12.90
N LEU A 165 15.58 26.75 -14.17
CA LEU A 165 14.74 25.92 -15.04
C LEU A 165 14.62 24.48 -14.53
N TYR A 166 15.70 23.88 -14.03
CA TYR A 166 15.64 22.51 -13.50
C TYR A 166 14.74 22.42 -12.26
N ALA A 167 14.82 23.41 -11.38
CA ALA A 167 14.10 23.43 -10.10
C ALA A 167 12.61 23.77 -10.27
N ASN A 168 12.29 24.73 -11.14
CA ASN A 168 10.96 25.35 -11.17
C ASN A 168 10.03 24.80 -12.27
N VAL A 169 10.57 24.32 -13.40
CA VAL A 169 9.75 23.94 -14.57
C VAL A 169 9.77 22.43 -14.82
N GLY A 170 8.60 21.79 -14.99
CA GLY A 170 8.45 20.36 -15.28
C GLY A 170 8.97 19.91 -16.65
N LEU A 171 8.84 18.60 -16.92
CA LEU A 171 9.02 18.08 -18.28
C LEU A 171 7.72 18.30 -19.07
N GLU A 172 7.82 18.64 -20.34
CA GLU A 172 6.69 18.94 -21.24
C GLU A 172 5.84 20.14 -20.76
N GLU A 173 6.44 21.02 -19.96
CA GLU A 173 5.83 22.22 -19.40
C GLU A 173 6.46 23.48 -20.01
N GLU A 174 5.65 24.52 -20.19
CA GLU A 174 6.12 25.85 -20.58
C GLU A 174 6.92 26.48 -19.42
N ILE A 175 7.95 27.26 -19.74
CA ILE A 175 8.74 27.94 -18.72
C ILE A 175 7.90 28.96 -17.93
N ASP A 176 8.29 29.29 -16.69
CA ASP A 176 7.63 30.35 -15.92
C ASP A 176 8.03 31.75 -16.41
N GLU A 177 7.19 32.75 -16.15
CA GLU A 177 7.42 34.16 -16.50
C GLU A 177 8.76 34.71 -16.00
N GLU A 178 9.24 34.23 -14.84
CA GLU A 178 10.53 34.61 -14.26
C GLU A 178 11.70 34.31 -15.21
N HIS A 179 11.60 33.24 -16.01
CA HIS A 179 12.66 32.78 -16.90
C HIS A 179 12.50 33.31 -18.34
N TYR A 180 11.38 33.93 -18.70
CA TYR A 180 11.06 34.36 -20.07
C TYR A 180 12.16 35.20 -20.70
N ARG A 181 12.60 36.24 -20.00
CA ARG A 181 13.60 37.17 -20.53
C ARG A 181 14.93 36.48 -20.81
N ALA A 182 15.42 35.72 -19.84
CA ALA A 182 16.71 35.05 -19.93
C ALA A 182 16.71 33.97 -21.03
N VAL A 183 15.62 33.20 -21.15
CA VAL A 183 15.48 32.20 -22.21
C VAL A 183 15.33 32.85 -23.59
N ALA A 184 14.58 33.94 -23.71
CA ALA A 184 14.43 34.66 -24.97
C ALA A 184 15.77 35.22 -25.47
N GLU A 185 16.61 35.76 -24.58
CA GLU A 185 17.97 36.21 -24.92
C GLU A 185 18.83 35.06 -25.45
N VAL A 186 18.75 33.88 -24.83
CA VAL A 186 19.47 32.67 -25.26
C VAL A 186 18.98 32.19 -26.63
N ILE A 187 17.67 32.11 -26.85
CA ILE A 187 17.09 31.67 -28.13
C ILE A 187 17.47 32.65 -29.25
N ASN A 188 17.37 33.96 -29.01
CA ASN A 188 17.77 34.99 -29.97
C ASN A 188 19.25 34.88 -30.35
N TYR A 189 20.12 34.59 -29.38
CA TYR A 189 21.54 34.35 -29.62
C TYR A 189 21.75 33.12 -30.53
N VAL A 190 21.04 32.02 -30.25
CA VAL A 190 21.10 30.79 -31.05
C VAL A 190 20.59 31.00 -32.48
N TRP A 191 19.51 31.76 -32.68
CA TRP A 191 18.99 32.06 -34.02
C TRP A 191 19.94 32.93 -34.84
N LYS A 192 20.59 33.92 -34.21
CA LYS A 192 21.66 34.70 -34.86
C LYS A 192 22.82 33.81 -35.31
N LEU A 193 23.24 32.86 -34.47
CA LEU A 193 24.25 31.86 -34.81
C LEU A 193 23.84 30.97 -35.99
N ARG A 194 22.56 30.57 -36.04
CA ARG A 194 22.00 29.72 -37.11
C ARG A 194 21.60 30.49 -38.38
N GLY A 195 21.78 31.82 -38.42
CA GLY A 195 21.38 32.65 -39.56
C GLY A 195 19.86 32.71 -39.81
N ARG A 196 19.05 32.27 -38.86
CA ARG A 196 17.59 32.25 -38.94
C ARG A 196 17.08 33.58 -38.38
N LYS A 197 16.52 34.45 -39.22
CA LYS A 197 15.86 35.67 -38.73
C LYS A 197 14.52 35.26 -38.13
N GLY A 198 14.33 35.59 -36.84
CA GLY A 198 13.06 35.40 -36.12
C GLY A 198 11.93 36.22 -36.69
#